data_AF-A0A9E3WQY7-F1
#
_entry.id   AF-A0A9E3WQY7-F1
#
_cell.length_a   1.000
_cell.length_b   1.000
_cell.length_c   1.000
_cell.angle_alpha   90.00
_cell.angle_beta   90.00
_cell.angle_gamma   90.00
#
_symmetry.space_group_name_H-M   'P 1'
#
loop_
_entity.id
_entity.type
_entity.pdbx_description
1 polymer ?
#
loop_
_entity_poly.entity_id
_entity_poly.type
_entity_poly.pdbx_seq_one_letter_code
_entity_poly.pdbx_strand_id
1 'polypeptide(L)' 'MSEQQTSDGTASSDFKKIAEEQDPGLVAEFWDFLIHNKKWWLTPIILVLLLMGLLVIMSGTVAAPFVYTLW' A
#
# COMPACT_ATOMS: atom_id res chain seq x y z
N MET A 1 -59.30 9.72 -5.26
CA MET A 1 -58.85 9.15 -3.97
C MET A 1 -58.35 7.72 -4.24
N SER A 2 -57.07 7.59 -4.59
CA SER A 2 -56.24 6.38 -4.51
C SER A 2 -54.95 6.67 -5.29
N GLU A 3 -54.01 7.28 -4.57
CA GLU A 3 -52.64 7.55 -4.98
C GLU A 3 -51.81 6.25 -5.10
N GLN A 4 -50.62 6.39 -5.68
CA GLN A 4 -49.44 5.52 -5.56
C GLN A 4 -49.34 4.30 -6.51
N GLN A 5 -48.81 4.56 -7.70
CA GLN A 5 -47.86 3.67 -8.39
C GLN A 5 -46.59 4.47 -8.68
N THR A 6 -45.63 4.45 -7.76
CA THR A 6 -44.26 4.92 -7.99
C THR A 6 -43.38 3.72 -8.33
N SER A 7 -42.58 3.86 -9.39
CA SER A 7 -41.72 2.81 -9.94
C SER A 7 -40.49 2.57 -9.06
N ASP A 8 -40.42 1.42 -8.40
CA ASP A 8 -39.32 1.04 -7.50
C ASP A 8 -38.19 0.22 -8.17
N GLY A 9 -38.15 0.15 -9.52
CA GLY A 9 -37.27 -0.79 -10.24
C GLY A 9 -35.84 -0.32 -10.55
N THR A 10 -35.56 0.98 -10.60
CA THR A 10 -34.28 1.51 -11.10
C THR A 10 -33.29 1.85 -9.97
N ALA A 11 -33.77 2.20 -8.78
CA ALA A 11 -32.92 2.61 -7.66
C ALA A 11 -32.16 1.43 -6.99
N SER A 12 -32.67 0.20 -7.11
CA SER A 12 -32.11 -0.95 -6.39
C SER A 12 -30.82 -1.51 -7.02
N SER A 13 -30.58 -1.30 -8.33
CA SER A 13 -29.38 -1.81 -9.01
C SER A 13 -28.14 -0.93 -8.79
N ASP A 14 -28.33 0.39 -8.65
CA ASP A 14 -27.23 1.34 -8.44
C ASP A 14 -26.68 1.24 -7.02
N PHE A 15 -27.56 1.05 -6.02
CA PHE A 15 -27.17 0.92 -4.62
C PHE A 15 -26.37 -0.36 -4.34
N LYS A 16 -26.71 -1.46 -5.03
CA LYS A 16 -26.02 -2.75 -4.89
C LYS A 16 -24.60 -2.70 -5.47
N LYS A 17 -24.40 -1.90 -6.53
CA LYS A 17 -23.13 -1.73 -7.21
C LYS A 17 -22.13 -0.87 -6.42
N ILE A 18 -22.63 0.07 -5.61
CA ILE A 18 -21.82 0.92 -4.72
C ILE A 18 -21.46 0.16 -3.44
N ALA A 19 -22.33 -0.72 -2.95
CA ALA A 19 -22.04 -1.57 -1.78
C ALA A 19 -21.17 -2.81 -2.10
N GLU A 20 -21.01 -3.12 -3.40
CA GLU A 20 -20.16 -4.19 -3.93
C GLU A 20 -18.84 -3.63 -4.52
N GLU A 21 -18.64 -2.31 -4.43
CA GLU A 21 -17.29 -1.74 -4.45
C GLU A 21 -16.56 -2.33 -3.25
N GLN A 22 -15.70 -3.30 -3.54
CA GLN A 22 -14.83 -3.94 -2.58
C GLN A 22 -14.04 -2.84 -1.88
N ASP A 23 -14.45 -2.49 -0.64
CA ASP A 23 -13.65 -1.68 0.27
C ASP A 23 -12.26 -2.31 0.23
N PRO A 24 -11.25 -1.63 -0.35
CA PRO A 24 -9.90 -2.13 -0.31
C PRO A 24 -9.58 -2.21 1.17
N GLY A 25 -9.58 -3.43 1.73
CA GLY A 25 -9.55 -3.59 3.19
C GLY A 25 -8.40 -2.78 3.78
N LEU A 26 -8.53 -2.29 5.02
CA LEU A 26 -7.63 -1.30 5.65
C LEU A 26 -6.13 -1.46 5.35
N VAL A 27 -5.65 -2.69 5.19
CA VAL A 27 -4.27 -3.02 4.78
C VAL A 27 -3.92 -2.50 3.38
N ALA A 28 -4.80 -2.65 2.39
CA ALA A 28 -4.62 -2.17 1.03
C ALA A 28 -4.63 -0.64 0.96
N GLU A 29 -5.56 0.02 1.64
CA GLU A 29 -5.55 1.50 1.78
C GLU A 29 -4.28 2.00 2.46
N PHE A 30 -3.85 1.33 3.53
CA PHE A 30 -2.62 1.68 4.24
C PHE A 30 -1.37 1.48 3.38
N TRP A 31 -1.35 0.41 2.57
CA TRP A 31 -0.29 0.13 1.61
C TRP A 31 -0.22 1.17 0.50
N ASP A 32 -1.37 1.58 -0.03
CA ASP A 32 -1.45 2.65 -1.04
C ASP A 32 -0.99 3.99 -0.44
N PHE A 33 -1.37 4.28 0.81
CA PHE A 33 -0.93 5.47 1.55
C PHE A 33 0.60 5.49 1.79
N LEU A 34 1.18 4.33 2.13
CA LEU A 34 2.62 4.13 2.28
C LEU A 34 3.37 4.38 0.97
N ILE A 35 2.85 3.86 -0.15
CA ILE A 35 3.45 4.06 -1.48
C ILE A 35 3.32 5.53 -1.93
N HIS A 36 2.17 6.16 -1.71
CA HIS A 36 1.91 7.55 -2.08
C HIS A 36 2.88 8.52 -1.39
N ASN A 37 3.19 8.30 -0.11
CA ASN A 37 4.10 9.16 0.65
C ASN A 37 5.58 8.84 0.42
N LYS A 38 5.92 7.57 0.10
CA LYS A 38 7.31 7.12 0.14
C LYS A 38 8.01 6.95 -1.20
N LYS A 39 7.43 7.24 -2.36
CA LYS A 39 8.18 7.14 -3.64
C LYS A 39 9.51 7.92 -3.63
N TRP A 40 9.59 9.08 -2.97
CA TRP A 40 10.84 9.85 -2.85
C TRP A 40 11.69 9.51 -1.61
N TRP A 41 11.09 8.96 -0.54
CA TRP A 41 11.80 8.68 0.72
C TRP A 41 12.24 7.21 0.86
N LEU A 42 11.51 6.27 0.24
CA LEU A 42 11.86 4.84 0.18
C LEU A 42 12.99 4.59 -0.80
N THR A 43 13.00 5.31 -1.92
CA THR A 43 13.99 5.17 -2.99
C THR A 43 15.43 5.24 -2.46
N PRO A 44 15.86 6.26 -1.69
CA PRO A 44 17.21 6.30 -1.16
C PRO A 44 17.50 5.16 -0.17
N ILE A 45 16.52 4.76 0.66
CA ILE A 45 16.68 3.67 1.63
C ILE A 45 16.89 2.33 0.91
N ILE A 46 16.02 2.01 -0.06
CA ILE A 46 16.13 0.79 -0.85
C ILE A 46 17.43 0.78 -1.63
N LEU A 47 17.82 1.91 -2.23
CA LEU A 47 19.05 2.01 -3.01
C LEU A 47 20.29 1.73 -2.16
N VAL A 48 20.37 2.28 -0.94
CA VAL A 48 21.46 2.00 0.00
C VAL A 48 21.43 0.54 0.47
N LEU A 49 20.27 -0.03 0.77
CA LEU A 49 20.15 -1.45 1.15
C LEU A 49 20.59 -2.38 0.03
N LEU A 50 20.23 -2.06 -1.21
CA LEU A 50 20.59 -2.86 -2.39
C LEU A 50 22.09 -2.76 -2.67
N LEU A 51 22.66 -1.56 -2.61
CA LEU A 51 24.10 -1.35 -2.70
C LEU A 51 24.84 -2.11 -1.59
N MET A 52 24.40 -1.99 -0.35
CA MET A 52 25.03 -2.65 0.80
C MET A 52 24.91 -4.17 0.70
N GLY A 53 23.76 -4.70 0.27
CA GLY A 53 23.57 -6.12 0.02
C GLY A 53 24.49 -6.64 -1.10
N LEU A 54 24.63 -5.89 -2.19
CA LEU A 54 25.50 -6.23 -3.32
C LEU A 54 26.98 -6.22 -2.91
N LEU A 55 27.39 -5.19 -2.15
CA LEU A 55 28.71 -5.10 -1.53
C LEU A 55 28.96 -6.30 -0.59
N VAL A 56 27.99 -6.69 0.24
CA VAL A 56 28.12 -7.84 1.13
C VAL A 56 28.32 -9.14 0.35
N ILE A 57 27.53 -9.36 -0.71
CA ILE A 57 27.62 -10.55 -1.56
C ILE A 57 28.99 -10.61 -2.26
N MET A 58 29.49 -9.47 -2.75
CA MET A 58 30.81 -9.41 -3.40
C MET A 58 31.99 -9.43 -2.42
N SER A 59 31.81 -8.96 -1.18
CA SER A 59 32.92 -8.72 -0.25
C SER A 59 33.17 -9.87 0.74
N GLY A 60 32.36 -10.93 0.74
CA GLY A 60 32.57 -12.16 1.52
C GLY A 60 32.48 -12.04 3.05
N THR A 61 32.72 -10.86 3.64
CA THR A 61 32.90 -10.71 5.11
C THR A 61 32.61 -9.29 5.64
N VAL A 62 31.45 -8.67 5.40
CA VAL A 62 31.28 -7.23 5.75
C VAL A 62 29.92 -6.83 6.32
N ALA A 63 29.47 -7.49 7.38
CA ALA A 63 28.41 -6.94 8.24
C ALA A 63 28.93 -6.52 9.64
N ALA A 64 30.16 -6.88 10.00
CA ALA A 64 30.71 -6.69 11.34
C ALA A 64 31.07 -5.23 11.74
N PRO A 65 31.61 -4.34 10.88
CA PRO A 65 32.23 -3.10 11.40
C PRO A 65 31.26 -1.94 11.66
N PHE A 66 29.96 -2.06 11.36
CA PHE A 66 29.00 -0.94 11.50
C PHE A 66 28.03 -1.09 12.68
N VAL A 67 27.79 -2.31 13.16
CA VAL A 67 26.94 -2.56 14.34
C VAL A 67 27.72 -2.32 15.65
N TYR A 68 29.06 -2.46 15.63
CA TYR A 68 29.91 -2.36 16.82
C TYR A 68 30.66 -1.03 16.98
N THR A 69 30.53 -0.07 16.07
CA THR A 69 31.20 1.25 16.18
C THR A 69 30.34 2.33 16.84
N LEU A 70 29.10 2.01 17.25
CA LEU A 70 28.17 2.92 17.93
C LEU A 70 28.17 2.78 19.47
N TRP A 71 29.16 2.10 20.05
CA TRP A 71 29.37 1.96 21.50
C TRP A 71 30.77 2.41 21.90
#